data_AF-A0A1C6EPW5-F1
#
_entry.id   AF-A0A1C6EPW5-F1
#
_cell.length_a   1.000
_cell.length_b   1.000
_cell.length_c   1.000
_cell.angle_alpha   90.00
_cell.angle_beta   90.00
_cell.angle_gamma   90.00
#
_symmetry.space_group_name_H-M   'P 1'
#
loop_
_entity.id
_entity.type
_entity.pdbx_description
1 polymer ?
#
loop_
_entity_poly.entity_id
_entity_poly.type
_entity_poly.pdbx_seq_one_letter_code
_entity_poly.pdbx_strand_id
1 'polypeptide(L)'
;MDSIKSYFEIVFLIFIILSGIFIGMKLILIVIEMRKNTSRKIVSRCQTNKPTLLRGESGDSYNQGSSFLNSDMYTSKKKVKKHDKYEIVKYDNGDIYKGELIEGKRSGFGVCIFANKDRYEGLWKEDSMHSIGKYLYTDGSIYSGDFKFGVIEGIGMYTFPNKDIYKGEFKNGLRTGKGIISYNNGDKFIGIFKDGLRNGRGRYISINGDIYEGEYSEDKLNGKGTYSYSCGSKYIGEFKNNVYNGHGCYTNENGDIYEGEFKYGYKKGYGVLKFKNGEIYKGDFKDDLFHGKGAYFYRDKSIYEGDYENGLRCGVGAFTCDIYRYIGEWKGDCKYGVGTYYLLDKAKFEVNIKDNIITQGTYIKENKEDIKVKDIDISKDEKEIIRNLSKIIK
;
A
#
# COMPACT_ATOMS: atom_id res chain seq x y z
N MET A 1 -10.19 -33.90 -48.00
CA MET A 1 -9.69 -32.51 -48.02
C MET A 1 -10.79 -31.49 -47.80
N ASP A 2 -12.05 -31.80 -48.11
CA ASP A 2 -13.16 -30.85 -47.98
C ASP A 2 -13.55 -30.52 -46.53
N SER A 3 -13.33 -31.43 -45.58
CA SER A 3 -13.63 -31.17 -44.15
C SER A 3 -12.71 -30.11 -43.52
N ILE A 4 -11.46 -29.99 -44.00
CA ILE A 4 -10.50 -29.00 -43.50
C ILE A 4 -10.82 -27.61 -44.08
N LYS A 5 -11.18 -27.53 -45.37
CA LYS A 5 -11.63 -26.27 -45.97
C LYS A 5 -12.88 -25.72 -45.29
N SER A 6 -13.87 -26.59 -45.02
CA SER A 6 -15.08 -26.20 -44.29
C SER A 6 -14.80 -25.68 -42.88
N TYR A 7 -13.85 -26.29 -42.16
CA TYR A 7 -13.43 -25.79 -40.85
C TYR A 7 -12.80 -24.38 -40.93
N PHE A 8 -11.92 -24.14 -41.90
CA PHE A 8 -11.30 -22.82 -42.08
C PHE A 8 -12.31 -21.73 -42.50
N GLU A 9 -13.30 -22.07 -43.33
CA GLU A 9 -14.37 -21.13 -43.71
C GLU A 9 -15.24 -20.75 -42.51
N ILE A 10 -15.60 -21.72 -41.66
CA ILE A 10 -16.39 -21.46 -40.45
C ILE A 10 -15.61 -20.60 -39.45
N VAL A 11 -14.34 -20.90 -39.20
CA VAL A 11 -13.49 -20.11 -38.30
C VAL A 11 -13.31 -18.68 -38.83
N PHE A 12 -13.14 -18.52 -40.15
CA PHE A 12 -13.02 -17.21 -40.78
C PHE A 12 -14.32 -16.40 -40.69
N LEU A 13 -15.48 -17.04 -40.87
CA LEU A 13 -16.78 -16.39 -40.72
C LEU A 13 -17.02 -15.93 -39.28
N ILE A 14 -16.67 -16.76 -38.29
CA ILE A 14 -16.73 -16.40 -36.87
C ILE A 14 -15.82 -15.20 -36.58
N PHE A 15 -14.61 -15.18 -37.14
CA PHE A 15 -13.67 -14.07 -36.96
C PHE A 15 -14.19 -12.76 -37.56
N ILE A 16 -14.79 -12.80 -38.74
CA ILE A 16 -15.43 -11.61 -39.35
C ILE A 16 -16.53 -11.08 -38.44
N ILE A 17 -17.42 -11.94 -37.93
CA ILE A 17 -18.52 -11.54 -37.06
C ILE A 17 -17.99 -10.92 -35.76
N LEU A 18 -17.00 -11.56 -35.12
CA LEU A 18 -16.39 -11.05 -33.88
C LEU A 18 -15.66 -9.72 -34.11
N SER A 19 -14.99 -9.56 -35.26
CA SER A 19 -14.32 -8.31 -35.63
C SER A 19 -15.33 -7.17 -35.84
N GLY A 20 -16.48 -7.45 -36.47
CA GLY A 20 -17.56 -6.48 -36.67
C GLY A 20 -18.18 -6.01 -35.35
N ILE A 21 -18.46 -6.95 -34.43
CA ILE A 21 -18.96 -6.63 -33.08
C ILE A 21 -17.95 -5.76 -32.32
N PHE A 22 -16.66 -6.10 -32.40
CA PHE A 22 -15.60 -5.36 -31.73
C PHE A 22 -15.43 -3.94 -32.30
N ILE A 23 -15.47 -3.78 -33.62
CA ILE A 23 -15.44 -2.45 -34.27
C ILE A 23 -16.66 -1.63 -33.86
N GLY A 24 -17.85 -2.24 -33.84
CA GLY A 24 -19.08 -1.59 -33.36
C GLY A 24 -18.96 -1.11 -31.91
N MET A 25 -18.44 -1.95 -31.01
CA MET A 25 -18.18 -1.58 -29.62
C MET A 25 -17.15 -0.45 -29.49
N LYS A 26 -16.08 -0.45 -30.32
CA LYS A 26 -15.09 0.64 -30.34
C LYS A 26 -15.70 1.95 -30.83
N LEU A 27 -16.53 1.91 -31.87
CA LEU A 27 -17.25 3.09 -32.36
C LEU A 27 -18.21 3.64 -31.31
N ILE A 28 -18.93 2.78 -30.59
CA ILE A 28 -19.79 3.19 -29.47
C ILE A 28 -18.97 3.85 -28.35
N LEU A 29 -17.83 3.26 -27.97
CA LEU A 29 -16.93 3.85 -26.98
C LEU A 29 -16.38 5.21 -27.43
N ILE A 30 -16.00 5.35 -28.71
CA ILE A 30 -15.57 6.63 -29.29
C ILE A 30 -16.70 7.66 -29.23
N VAL A 31 -17.95 7.29 -29.56
CA VAL A 31 -19.11 8.19 -29.46
C VAL A 31 -19.38 8.61 -28.01
N ILE A 32 -19.23 7.69 -27.04
CA ILE A 32 -19.34 8.00 -25.61
C ILE A 32 -18.22 8.95 -25.16
N GLU A 33 -16.98 8.73 -25.62
CA GLU A 33 -15.82 9.57 -25.32
C GLU A 33 -15.96 10.97 -25.93
N MET A 34 -16.44 11.07 -27.17
CA MET A 34 -16.77 12.33 -27.84
C MET A 34 -17.86 13.10 -27.10
N ARG A 35 -18.88 12.41 -26.57
CA ARG A 35 -19.90 13.04 -25.72
C ARG A 35 -19.35 13.54 -24.38
N LYS A 36 -18.33 12.87 -23.81
CA LYS A 36 -17.68 13.30 -22.55
C LYS A 36 -16.70 14.45 -22.75
N ASN A 37 -16.03 14.54 -23.90
CA ASN A 37 -15.03 15.58 -24.20
C ASN A 37 -15.64 16.95 -24.56
N THR A 38 -16.94 17.05 -24.85
CA THR A 38 -17.62 18.35 -24.99
C THR A 38 -17.73 19.12 -23.68
N SER A 39 -17.45 18.50 -22.52
CA SER A 39 -17.65 19.11 -21.19
C SER A 39 -16.37 19.44 -20.42
N ARG A 40 -15.17 19.34 -21.00
CA ARG A 40 -13.93 19.75 -20.30
C ARG A 40 -12.97 20.47 -21.24
N LYS A 41 -12.97 21.80 -21.12
CA LYS A 41 -11.97 22.68 -21.72
C LYS A 41 -11.19 23.36 -20.59
N ILE A 42 -9.87 23.50 -20.82
CA ILE A 42 -8.90 24.39 -20.12
C ILE A 42 -8.31 23.76 -18.83
N VAL A 43 -7.00 23.71 -18.50
CA VAL A 43 -5.73 24.31 -18.96
C VAL A 43 -4.60 23.25 -18.83
N SER A 44 -3.62 23.24 -19.73
CA SER A 44 -2.33 22.54 -19.56
C SER A 44 -1.21 23.55 -19.28
N ARG A 45 -0.26 23.20 -18.39
CA ARG A 45 1.05 23.87 -18.34
C ARG A 45 2.13 22.85 -17.98
N CYS A 46 3.01 22.60 -18.93
CA CYS A 46 4.22 21.77 -18.81
C CYS A 46 5.36 22.59 -18.22
N GLN A 47 6.21 21.98 -17.40
CA GLN A 47 7.63 22.32 -17.33
C GLN A 47 8.49 21.06 -17.11
N THR A 48 9.62 21.08 -17.79
CA THR A 48 10.68 20.09 -17.94
C THR A 48 11.65 20.15 -16.76
N ASN A 49 12.30 19.03 -16.41
CA ASN A 49 13.77 18.89 -16.38
C ASN A 49 14.24 17.49 -15.97
N LYS A 50 15.38 17.09 -16.54
CA LYS A 50 16.06 15.79 -16.46
C LYS A 50 16.70 15.51 -15.09
N PRO A 51 16.93 14.23 -14.73
CA PRO A 51 17.53 13.82 -13.46
C PRO A 51 19.02 13.50 -13.56
N THR A 52 19.69 13.55 -12.41
CA THR A 52 21.02 12.95 -12.17
C THR A 52 20.88 11.88 -11.09
N LEU A 53 21.34 10.67 -11.40
CA LEU A 53 21.25 9.43 -10.60
C LEU A 53 22.32 9.38 -9.50
N LEU A 54 21.99 8.77 -8.34
CA LEU A 54 22.88 7.89 -7.56
C LEU A 54 22.05 6.91 -6.69
N ARG A 55 22.62 5.74 -6.45
CA ARG A 55 22.05 4.40 -6.22
C ARG A 55 22.03 3.97 -4.73
N GLY A 56 21.15 3.02 -4.39
CA GLY A 56 21.17 2.17 -3.18
C GLY A 56 19.79 1.57 -2.89
N GLU A 57 19.42 0.45 -3.55
CA GLU A 57 19.32 -0.92 -3.00
C GLU A 57 18.20 -1.08 -1.96
N SER A 58 17.20 -1.97 -2.09
CA SER A 58 17.19 -3.36 -2.57
C SER A 58 15.82 -3.73 -3.18
N GLY A 59 15.82 -4.44 -4.31
CA GLY A 59 14.62 -4.98 -4.96
C GLY A 59 15.00 -6.17 -5.85
N ASP A 60 14.27 -7.27 -5.71
CA ASP A 60 14.54 -8.53 -6.41
C ASP A 60 14.48 -8.34 -7.93
N SER A 61 15.62 -8.59 -8.55
CA SER A 61 15.85 -8.44 -9.98
C SER A 61 15.28 -9.63 -10.75
N TYR A 62 14.18 -9.40 -11.47
CA TYR A 62 13.88 -10.19 -12.66
C TYR A 62 14.53 -9.51 -13.86
N ASN A 63 15.52 -10.20 -14.45
CA ASN A 63 16.17 -9.83 -15.69
C ASN A 63 15.12 -9.69 -16.80
N GLN A 64 14.72 -8.46 -17.11
CA GLN A 64 14.10 -8.14 -18.39
C GLN A 64 15.24 -7.88 -19.38
N GLY A 65 15.61 -8.91 -20.13
CA GLY A 65 16.41 -8.76 -21.32
C GLY A 65 15.61 -7.98 -22.35
N SER A 66 15.81 -6.66 -22.40
CA SER A 66 15.42 -5.84 -23.54
C SER A 66 16.34 -6.19 -24.70
N SER A 67 15.98 -7.18 -25.50
CA SER A 67 16.51 -7.29 -26.86
C SER A 67 15.83 -6.20 -27.69
N PHE A 68 16.44 -5.01 -27.68
CA PHE A 68 16.21 -4.00 -28.69
C PHE A 68 16.53 -4.64 -30.05
N LEU A 69 15.49 -4.95 -30.82
CA LEU A 69 15.68 -5.30 -32.22
C LEU A 69 15.97 -4.00 -32.98
N ASN A 70 17.23 -3.85 -33.37
CA ASN A 70 17.70 -2.87 -34.31
C ASN A 70 16.82 -2.86 -35.55
N SER A 71 16.44 -1.66 -35.98
CA SER A 71 15.85 -1.41 -37.30
C SER A 71 16.95 -1.54 -38.35
N ASP A 72 17.35 -2.77 -38.63
CA ASP A 72 18.33 -3.04 -39.66
C ASP A 72 17.61 -3.25 -41.00
N MET A 73 17.74 -2.21 -41.82
CA MET A 73 17.27 -2.08 -43.19
C MET A 73 18.00 -3.08 -44.09
N TYR A 74 17.36 -4.17 -44.51
CA TYR A 74 17.98 -5.10 -45.47
C TYR A 74 17.01 -5.65 -46.53
N THR A 75 17.39 -5.38 -47.78
CA THR A 75 16.93 -6.02 -49.02
C THR A 75 17.67 -7.35 -49.22
N SER A 76 16.97 -8.47 -49.32
CA SER A 76 17.60 -9.71 -49.80
C SER A 76 16.64 -10.71 -50.47
N LYS A 77 17.22 -11.64 -51.22
CA LYS A 77 16.65 -12.33 -52.39
C LYS A 77 15.66 -13.45 -52.02
N LYS A 78 14.53 -13.49 -52.74
CA LYS A 78 13.39 -14.40 -52.51
C LYS A 78 13.56 -15.76 -53.19
N LYS A 79 13.31 -16.85 -52.46
CA LYS A 79 12.98 -18.17 -53.04
C LYS A 79 11.49 -18.44 -52.81
N VAL A 80 10.70 -18.33 -53.88
CA VAL A 80 9.22 -18.46 -53.86
C VAL A 80 8.83 -19.89 -54.24
N LYS A 81 8.03 -20.57 -53.41
CA LYS A 81 7.26 -21.76 -53.80
C LYS A 81 5.79 -21.36 -53.91
N LYS A 82 5.25 -21.31 -55.13
CA LYS A 82 3.83 -21.01 -55.41
C LYS A 82 2.97 -22.21 -55.05
N HIS A 83 2.14 -22.10 -54.02
CA HIS A 83 0.81 -22.73 -53.92
C HIS A 83 0.05 -22.06 -52.77
N ASP A 84 -1.21 -21.69 -53.04
CA ASP A 84 -2.21 -21.01 -52.19
C ASP A 84 -2.06 -19.50 -51.97
N LYS A 85 -3.21 -18.84 -51.75
CA LYS A 85 -3.49 -17.38 -51.61
C LYS A 85 -2.60 -16.62 -50.61
N TYR A 86 -1.73 -17.32 -49.87
CA TYR A 86 -0.80 -16.78 -48.89
C TYR A 86 0.59 -17.36 -49.15
N GLU A 87 1.54 -16.51 -49.53
CA GLU A 87 2.92 -16.93 -49.81
C GLU A 87 3.65 -17.23 -48.50
N ILE A 88 4.31 -18.39 -48.43
CA ILE A 88 5.28 -18.69 -47.36
C ILE A 88 6.63 -18.14 -47.80
N VAL A 89 7.10 -17.10 -47.11
CA VAL A 89 8.40 -16.48 -47.34
C VAL A 89 9.36 -16.94 -46.25
N LYS A 90 10.52 -17.46 -46.66
CA LYS A 90 11.65 -17.71 -45.78
C LYS A 90 12.69 -16.64 -46.05
N TYR A 91 13.07 -15.89 -45.02
CA TYR A 91 14.06 -14.83 -45.09
C TYR A 91 15.45 -15.36 -44.76
N ASP A 92 16.49 -14.68 -45.24
CA ASP A 92 17.88 -15.08 -45.02
C ASP A 92 18.30 -15.00 -43.54
N ASN A 93 17.63 -14.14 -42.76
CA ASN A 93 17.83 -14.04 -41.31
C ASN A 93 17.23 -15.23 -40.53
N GLY A 94 16.50 -16.13 -41.19
CA GLY A 94 15.85 -17.29 -40.58
C GLY A 94 14.37 -17.10 -40.23
N ASP A 95 13.81 -15.90 -40.44
CA ASP A 95 12.39 -15.64 -40.25
C ASP A 95 11.55 -16.41 -41.28
N ILE A 96 10.40 -16.88 -40.84
CA ILE A 96 9.39 -17.53 -41.69
C ILE A 96 8.11 -16.73 -41.58
N TYR A 97 7.62 -16.20 -42.70
CA TYR A 97 6.38 -15.44 -42.77
C TYR A 97 5.37 -16.14 -43.66
N LYS A 98 4.11 -16.10 -43.25
CA LYS A 98 2.96 -16.48 -44.06
C LYS A 98 1.88 -15.42 -43.92
N GLY A 99 1.60 -14.68 -44.98
CA GLY A 99 0.59 -13.62 -44.96
C GLY A 99 0.61 -12.78 -46.23
N GLU A 100 -0.11 -11.66 -46.18
CA GLU A 100 -0.18 -10.71 -47.28
C GLU A 100 1.15 -9.95 -47.47
N LEU A 101 1.45 -9.60 -48.72
CA LEU A 101 2.62 -8.82 -49.12
C LEU A 101 2.16 -7.71 -50.07
N ILE A 102 2.51 -6.46 -49.76
CA ILE A 102 2.29 -5.31 -50.65
C ILE A 102 3.67 -4.75 -50.99
N GLU A 103 3.97 -4.65 -52.29
CA GLU A 103 5.29 -4.23 -52.81
C GLU A 103 6.46 -5.05 -52.22
N GLY A 104 6.19 -6.31 -51.89
CA GLY A 104 7.16 -7.21 -51.29
C GLY A 104 7.43 -7.01 -49.81
N LYS A 105 6.71 -6.09 -49.14
CA LYS A 105 6.74 -5.87 -47.68
C LYS A 105 5.58 -6.58 -46.99
N ARG A 106 5.81 -7.12 -45.79
CA ARG A 106 4.73 -7.69 -44.95
C ARG A 106 3.67 -6.64 -44.68
N SER A 107 2.44 -6.96 -45.05
CA SER A 107 1.27 -6.08 -44.93
C SER A 107 0.05 -6.94 -44.64
N GLY A 108 -1.05 -6.35 -44.16
CA GLY A 108 -2.29 -7.09 -43.90
C GLY A 108 -2.15 -8.12 -42.79
N PHE A 109 -2.98 -9.15 -42.77
CA PHE A 109 -2.87 -10.19 -41.74
C PHE A 109 -1.74 -11.19 -42.10
N GLY A 110 -0.95 -11.57 -41.10
CA GLY A 110 0.12 -12.53 -41.30
C GLY A 110 0.67 -13.14 -40.00
N VAL A 111 1.28 -14.30 -40.17
CA VAL A 111 1.98 -15.05 -39.11
C VAL A 111 3.47 -15.01 -39.42
N CYS A 112 4.28 -14.56 -38.47
CA CYS A 112 5.74 -14.63 -38.54
C CYS A 112 6.27 -15.49 -37.40
N ILE A 113 7.11 -16.47 -37.73
CA ILE A 113 7.98 -17.16 -36.79
C ILE A 113 9.36 -16.55 -36.98
N PHE A 114 9.84 -15.83 -35.98
CA PHE A 114 11.13 -15.17 -36.03
C PHE A 114 12.27 -16.18 -35.87
N ALA A 115 13.49 -15.79 -36.26
CA ALA A 115 14.69 -16.61 -36.13
C ALA A 115 14.94 -17.07 -34.68
N ASN A 116 14.62 -16.22 -33.71
CA ASN A 116 14.69 -16.51 -32.27
C ASN A 116 13.55 -17.44 -31.78
N LYS A 117 12.70 -17.95 -32.67
CA LYS A 117 11.52 -18.81 -32.42
C LYS A 117 10.31 -18.12 -31.78
N ASP A 118 10.37 -16.81 -31.55
CA ASP A 118 9.17 -16.06 -31.18
C ASP A 118 8.16 -16.10 -32.34
N ARG A 119 6.87 -15.99 -32.02
CA ARG A 119 5.80 -16.05 -33.01
C ARG A 119 4.88 -14.85 -32.86
N TYR A 120 4.73 -14.09 -33.94
CA TYR A 120 3.69 -13.07 -34.07
C TYR A 120 2.59 -13.54 -35.01
N GLU A 121 1.35 -13.25 -34.63
CA GLU A 121 0.15 -13.44 -35.43
C GLU A 121 -0.71 -12.18 -35.32
N GLY A 122 -0.86 -11.43 -36.41
CA GLY A 122 -1.59 -10.16 -36.37
C GLY A 122 -1.43 -9.34 -37.64
N LEU A 123 -1.79 -8.06 -37.53
CA LEU A 123 -1.72 -7.12 -38.64
C LEU A 123 -0.30 -6.57 -38.84
N TRP A 124 0.10 -6.48 -40.09
CA TRP A 124 1.37 -5.94 -40.54
C TRP A 124 1.13 -4.68 -41.37
N LYS A 125 2.04 -3.72 -41.25
CA LYS A 125 2.12 -2.54 -42.12
C LYS A 125 3.57 -2.25 -42.42
N GLU A 126 3.95 -2.35 -43.69
CA GLU A 126 5.30 -2.02 -44.16
C GLU A 126 6.39 -2.71 -43.31
N ASP A 127 6.30 -4.03 -43.18
CA ASP A 127 7.22 -4.87 -42.40
C ASP A 127 7.19 -4.66 -40.88
N SER A 128 6.29 -3.84 -40.37
CA SER A 128 6.11 -3.63 -38.92
C SER A 128 4.84 -4.28 -38.40
N MET A 129 4.92 -4.91 -37.23
CA MET A 129 3.73 -5.32 -36.47
C MET A 129 2.90 -4.07 -36.13
N HIS A 130 1.59 -4.13 -36.37
CA HIS A 130 0.72 -2.96 -36.28
C HIS A 130 -0.69 -3.36 -35.84
N SER A 131 -1.42 -2.45 -35.19
CA SER A 131 -2.79 -2.69 -34.71
C SER A 131 -2.86 -3.98 -33.86
N ILE A 132 -3.94 -4.74 -33.95
CA ILE A 132 -4.16 -5.91 -33.11
C ILE A 132 -3.26 -7.07 -33.54
N GLY A 133 -2.59 -7.68 -32.56
CA GLY A 133 -1.84 -8.91 -32.76
C GLY A 133 -1.62 -9.70 -31.48
N LYS A 134 -1.09 -10.90 -31.64
CA LYS A 134 -0.68 -11.81 -30.58
C LYS A 134 0.78 -12.18 -30.78
N TYR A 135 1.59 -11.99 -29.75
CA TYR A 135 3.01 -12.32 -29.71
C TYR A 135 3.25 -13.40 -28.67
N LEU A 136 3.81 -14.53 -29.10
CA LEU A 136 4.22 -15.65 -28.25
C LEU A 136 5.73 -15.61 -28.17
N TYR A 137 6.23 -15.37 -26.97
CA TYR A 137 7.65 -15.37 -26.68
C TYR A 137 8.13 -16.79 -26.38
N THR A 138 9.39 -17.05 -26.68
CA THR A 138 10.06 -18.32 -26.38
C THR A 138 10.17 -18.64 -24.91
N ASP A 139 10.18 -17.64 -24.03
CA ASP A 139 10.14 -17.80 -22.57
C ASP A 139 8.75 -18.25 -22.04
N GLY A 140 7.77 -18.40 -22.93
CA GLY A 140 6.40 -18.77 -22.62
C GLY A 140 5.48 -17.59 -22.29
N SER A 141 5.99 -16.35 -22.32
CA SER A 141 5.18 -15.14 -22.22
C SER A 141 4.27 -14.99 -23.43
N ILE A 142 3.12 -14.35 -23.23
CA ILE A 142 2.15 -14.09 -24.30
C ILE A 142 1.63 -12.67 -24.19
N TYR A 143 1.79 -11.88 -25.24
CA TYR A 143 1.11 -10.60 -25.38
C TYR A 143 -0.04 -10.72 -26.41
N SER A 144 -1.18 -10.10 -26.11
CA SER A 144 -2.29 -9.91 -27.04
C SER A 144 -2.80 -8.48 -26.90
N GLY A 145 -2.71 -7.67 -27.96
CA GLY A 145 -3.12 -6.26 -27.89
C GLY A 145 -2.67 -5.42 -29.08
N ASP A 146 -2.64 -4.10 -28.87
CA ASP A 146 -2.26 -3.14 -29.90
C ASP A 146 -0.72 -3.07 -30.10
N PHE A 147 -0.32 -2.96 -31.36
CA PHE A 147 1.05 -2.73 -31.81
C PHE A 147 1.12 -1.46 -32.63
N LYS A 148 2.23 -0.74 -32.54
CA LYS A 148 2.52 0.43 -33.38
C LYS A 148 4.00 0.42 -33.76
N PHE A 149 4.26 0.29 -35.06
CA PHE A 149 5.62 0.27 -35.62
C PHE A 149 6.52 -0.81 -34.97
N GLY A 150 5.98 -2.02 -34.78
CA GLY A 150 6.73 -3.13 -34.18
C GLY A 150 6.74 -3.13 -32.65
N VAL A 151 6.21 -2.10 -31.99
CA VAL A 151 6.26 -1.95 -30.53
C VAL A 151 4.87 -2.15 -29.92
N ILE A 152 4.82 -2.78 -28.75
CA ILE A 152 3.60 -2.89 -27.93
C ILE A 152 3.16 -1.50 -27.47
N GLU A 153 1.92 -1.12 -27.76
CA GLU A 153 1.33 0.19 -27.48
C GLU A 153 -0.15 0.00 -27.13
N GLY A 154 -0.85 1.02 -26.62
CA GLY A 154 -2.31 0.97 -26.48
C GLY A 154 -2.80 -0.06 -25.45
N ILE A 155 -3.91 -0.74 -25.71
CA ILE A 155 -4.50 -1.67 -24.75
C ILE A 155 -4.07 -3.10 -25.07
N GLY A 156 -3.68 -3.85 -24.03
CA GLY A 156 -3.32 -5.25 -24.20
C GLY A 156 -3.44 -6.09 -22.94
N MET A 157 -3.16 -7.37 -23.13
CA MET A 157 -3.01 -8.37 -22.10
C MET A 157 -1.64 -9.02 -22.24
N TYR A 158 -0.87 -9.06 -21.16
CA TYR A 158 0.42 -9.74 -21.10
C TYR A 158 0.35 -10.84 -20.04
N THR A 159 0.59 -12.08 -20.46
CA THR A 159 0.79 -13.23 -19.57
C THR A 159 2.30 -13.44 -19.41
N PHE A 160 2.78 -13.33 -18.18
CA PHE A 160 4.20 -13.48 -17.84
C PHE A 160 4.61 -14.97 -17.77
N PRO A 161 5.92 -15.29 -17.75
CA PRO A 161 6.39 -16.68 -17.65
C PRO A 161 5.89 -17.36 -16.36
N ASN A 162 5.83 -16.60 -15.26
CA ASN A 162 5.31 -17.03 -13.96
C ASN A 162 3.78 -17.16 -13.90
N LYS A 163 3.08 -16.97 -15.03
CA LYS A 163 1.61 -16.99 -15.18
C LYS A 163 0.86 -15.82 -14.57
N ASP A 164 1.55 -14.78 -14.10
CA ASP A 164 0.90 -13.51 -13.81
C ASP A 164 0.26 -12.95 -15.09
N ILE A 165 -0.84 -12.21 -14.95
CA ILE A 165 -1.56 -11.63 -16.07
C ILE A 165 -1.75 -10.14 -15.81
N TYR A 166 -1.17 -9.31 -16.66
CA TYR A 166 -1.49 -7.88 -16.73
C TYR A 166 -2.53 -7.62 -17.83
N LYS A 167 -3.51 -6.78 -17.54
CA LYS A 167 -4.47 -6.23 -18.51
C LYS A 167 -4.53 -4.72 -18.32
N GLY A 168 -4.21 -3.95 -19.34
CA GLY A 168 -4.19 -2.48 -19.22
C GLY A 168 -3.52 -1.78 -20.38
N GLU A 169 -3.11 -0.55 -20.12
CA GLU A 169 -2.45 0.32 -21.08
C GLU A 169 -0.93 0.03 -21.17
N PHE A 170 -0.41 0.12 -22.38
CA PHE A 170 1.01 -0.01 -22.69
C PHE A 170 1.49 1.21 -23.48
N LYS A 171 2.73 1.60 -23.24
CA LYS A 171 3.44 2.60 -24.03
C LYS A 171 4.89 2.20 -24.16
N ASN A 172 5.39 2.12 -25.39
CA ASN A 172 6.75 1.64 -25.67
C ASN A 172 7.08 0.29 -24.99
N GLY A 173 6.14 -0.64 -24.97
CA GLY A 173 6.30 -1.95 -24.32
C GLY A 173 6.18 -1.96 -22.79
N LEU A 174 6.10 -0.81 -22.13
CA LEU A 174 5.96 -0.72 -20.68
C LEU A 174 4.50 -0.53 -20.26
N ARG A 175 4.13 -1.14 -19.13
CA ARG A 175 2.83 -0.92 -18.47
C ARG A 175 2.71 0.55 -18.07
N THR A 176 1.59 1.18 -18.43
CA THR A 176 1.29 2.58 -18.10
C THR A 176 -0.20 2.72 -17.80
N GLY A 177 -0.63 3.92 -17.38
CA GLY A 177 -2.06 4.24 -17.27
C GLY A 177 -2.80 3.31 -16.31
N LYS A 178 -4.06 2.98 -16.60
CA LYS A 178 -4.84 2.06 -15.76
C LYS A 178 -4.56 0.62 -16.14
N GLY A 179 -4.43 -0.24 -15.14
CA GLY A 179 -4.27 -1.66 -15.37
C GLY A 179 -4.68 -2.52 -14.19
N ILE A 180 -4.76 -3.82 -14.46
CA ILE A 180 -5.04 -4.88 -13.50
C ILE A 180 -3.93 -5.92 -13.63
N ILE A 181 -3.30 -6.29 -12.52
CA ILE A 181 -2.47 -7.48 -12.42
C ILE A 181 -3.23 -8.53 -11.63
N SER A 182 -3.38 -9.72 -12.20
CA SER A 182 -3.76 -10.93 -11.49
C SER A 182 -2.51 -11.78 -11.34
N TYR A 183 -2.08 -11.98 -10.10
CA TYR A 183 -0.89 -12.75 -9.81
C TYR A 183 -1.23 -14.24 -9.75
N ASN A 184 -0.30 -15.10 -10.14
CA ASN A 184 -0.48 -16.55 -10.13
C ASN A 184 -0.68 -17.11 -8.71
N ASN A 185 -0.19 -16.41 -7.69
CA ASN A 185 -0.42 -16.75 -6.28
C ASN A 185 -1.85 -16.44 -5.79
N GLY A 186 -2.70 -15.83 -6.63
CA GLY A 186 -4.08 -15.45 -6.29
C GLY A 186 -4.27 -13.99 -5.89
N ASP A 187 -3.19 -13.23 -5.66
CA ASP A 187 -3.28 -11.81 -5.38
C ASP A 187 -3.80 -11.02 -6.59
N LYS A 188 -4.29 -9.81 -6.34
CA LYS A 188 -4.74 -8.90 -7.39
C LYS A 188 -4.35 -7.47 -7.09
N PHE A 189 -3.87 -6.77 -8.10
CA PHE A 189 -3.69 -5.32 -8.07
C PHE A 189 -4.53 -4.65 -9.15
N ILE A 190 -5.19 -3.55 -8.80
CA ILE A 190 -5.97 -2.70 -9.72
C ILE A 190 -5.54 -1.26 -9.46
N GLY A 191 -4.96 -0.58 -10.45
CA GLY A 191 -4.48 0.77 -10.20
C GLY A 191 -3.79 1.40 -11.39
N ILE A 192 -3.02 2.44 -11.08
CA ILE A 192 -2.26 3.19 -12.06
C ILE A 192 -0.82 2.65 -12.14
N PHE A 193 -0.29 2.63 -13.36
CA PHE A 193 1.07 2.24 -13.69
C PHE A 193 1.79 3.39 -14.37
N LYS A 194 3.10 3.47 -14.14
CA LYS A 194 4.00 4.38 -14.83
C LYS A 194 5.34 3.69 -15.01
N ASP A 195 5.84 3.69 -16.24
CA ASP A 195 7.14 3.11 -16.61
C ASP A 195 7.32 1.67 -16.08
N GLY A 196 6.24 0.87 -16.16
CA GLY A 196 6.24 -0.50 -15.69
C GLY A 196 5.93 -0.69 -14.20
N LEU A 197 5.95 0.33 -13.36
CA LEU A 197 5.78 0.23 -11.90
C LEU A 197 4.40 0.72 -11.44
N ARG A 198 3.89 0.22 -10.31
CA ARG A 198 2.70 0.79 -9.66
C ARG A 198 2.99 2.21 -9.21
N ASN A 199 2.13 3.14 -9.59
CA ASN A 199 2.31 4.56 -9.33
C ASN A 199 0.95 5.27 -9.25
N GLY A 200 0.76 6.20 -8.33
CA GLY A 200 -0.55 6.83 -8.09
C GLY A 200 -1.51 5.91 -7.34
N ARG A 201 -2.82 6.09 -7.51
CA ARG A 201 -3.82 5.34 -6.75
C ARG A 201 -3.92 3.88 -7.21
N GLY A 202 -4.05 2.97 -6.24
CA GLY A 202 -4.26 1.55 -6.50
C GLY A 202 -4.93 0.83 -5.34
N ARG A 203 -5.46 -0.35 -5.66
CA ARG A 203 -6.04 -1.31 -4.74
C ARG A 203 -5.32 -2.64 -4.91
N TYR A 204 -4.76 -3.16 -3.83
CA TYR A 204 -4.18 -4.49 -3.75
C TYR A 204 -5.08 -5.37 -2.87
N ILE A 205 -5.32 -6.59 -3.32
CA ILE A 205 -6.12 -7.61 -2.65
C ILE A 205 -5.23 -8.83 -2.55
N SER A 206 -4.84 -9.21 -1.34
CA SER A 206 -4.11 -10.44 -1.10
C SER A 206 -5.05 -11.64 -1.14
N ILE A 207 -4.53 -12.81 -1.53
CA ILE A 207 -5.23 -14.08 -1.41
C ILE A 207 -5.64 -14.41 0.04
N ASN A 208 -4.91 -13.90 1.03
CA ASN A 208 -5.22 -14.08 2.45
C ASN A 208 -6.36 -13.15 2.94
N GLY A 209 -6.85 -12.23 2.10
CA GLY A 209 -7.94 -11.31 2.44
C GLY A 209 -7.49 -9.92 2.90
N ASP A 210 -6.18 -9.68 3.02
CA ASP A 210 -5.65 -8.33 3.26
C ASP A 210 -5.96 -7.42 2.06
N ILE A 211 -6.35 -6.18 2.34
CA ILE A 211 -6.68 -5.18 1.32
C ILE A 211 -5.93 -3.89 1.61
N TYR A 212 -5.18 -3.41 0.63
CA TYR A 212 -4.66 -2.05 0.65
C TYR A 212 -5.34 -1.21 -0.42
N GLU A 213 -5.81 -0.02 -0.05
CA GLU A 213 -6.33 1.00 -0.96
C GLU A 213 -5.64 2.33 -0.66
N GLY A 214 -4.87 2.85 -1.62
CA GLY A 214 -4.10 4.07 -1.38
C GLY A 214 -3.17 4.44 -2.53
N GLU A 215 -2.19 5.27 -2.19
CA GLU A 215 -1.21 5.80 -3.12
C GLU A 215 0.07 4.93 -3.19
N TYR A 216 0.60 4.81 -4.40
CA TYR A 216 1.83 4.10 -4.73
C TYR A 216 2.82 5.06 -5.38
N SER A 217 4.11 4.84 -5.12
CA SER A 217 5.20 5.45 -5.86
C SER A 217 6.29 4.42 -6.04
N GLU A 218 6.67 4.16 -7.29
CA GLU A 218 7.73 3.19 -7.65
C GLU A 218 7.54 1.84 -6.95
N ASP A 219 6.35 1.25 -7.11
CA ASP A 219 5.95 -0.03 -6.48
C ASP A 219 5.84 -0.05 -4.96
N LYS A 220 6.03 1.08 -4.28
CA LYS A 220 5.94 1.18 -2.81
C LYS A 220 4.70 1.95 -2.38
N LEU A 221 4.08 1.52 -1.27
CA LEU A 221 3.04 2.29 -0.59
C LEU A 221 3.65 3.62 -0.14
N ASN A 222 3.06 4.73 -0.59
CA ASN A 222 3.54 6.09 -0.32
C ASN A 222 2.35 7.05 -0.33
N GLY A 223 2.33 8.04 0.56
CA GLY A 223 1.21 8.96 0.67
C GLY A 223 0.06 8.33 1.47
N LYS A 224 -1.18 8.74 1.21
CA LYS A 224 -2.33 8.32 2.02
C LYS A 224 -2.89 6.97 1.59
N GLY A 225 -3.28 6.15 2.55
CA GLY A 225 -3.90 4.86 2.27
C GLY A 225 -4.66 4.25 3.44
N THR A 226 -5.41 3.19 3.14
CA THR A 226 -6.07 2.31 4.10
C THR A 226 -5.56 0.90 3.89
N TYR A 227 -5.05 0.29 4.96
CA TYR A 227 -4.70 -1.14 5.00
C TYR A 227 -5.69 -1.85 5.91
N SER A 228 -6.46 -2.78 5.37
CA SER A 228 -7.39 -3.63 6.11
C SER A 228 -6.81 -5.04 6.16
N TYR A 229 -6.52 -5.53 7.36
CA TYR A 229 -5.95 -6.85 7.57
C TYR A 229 -7.05 -7.89 7.70
N SER A 230 -6.77 -9.09 7.23
CA SER A 230 -7.63 -10.27 7.36
C SER A 230 -7.94 -10.63 8.81
N CYS A 231 -7.05 -10.30 9.76
CA CYS A 231 -7.30 -10.47 11.21
C CYS A 231 -8.29 -9.45 11.79
N GLY A 232 -8.79 -8.50 11.00
CA GLY A 232 -9.73 -7.46 11.43
C GLY A 232 -9.06 -6.15 11.88
N SER A 233 -7.73 -6.14 12.03
CA SER A 233 -6.98 -4.90 12.25
C SER A 233 -7.09 -3.97 11.03
N LYS A 234 -6.98 -2.67 11.25
CA LYS A 234 -7.07 -1.65 10.18
C LYS A 234 -6.17 -0.48 10.47
N TYR A 235 -5.44 -0.03 9.45
CA TYR A 235 -4.69 1.22 9.46
C TYR A 235 -5.24 2.20 8.43
N ILE A 236 -5.42 3.45 8.82
CA ILE A 236 -5.79 4.56 7.94
C ILE A 236 -4.82 5.70 8.21
N GLY A 237 -3.97 6.05 7.25
CA GLY A 237 -2.95 7.06 7.49
C GLY A 237 -1.98 7.24 6.35
N GLU A 238 -0.82 7.81 6.65
CA GLU A 238 0.24 8.04 5.68
C GLU A 238 1.25 6.87 5.66
N PHE A 239 1.80 6.63 4.48
CA PHE A 239 2.79 5.60 4.20
C PHE A 239 4.02 6.26 3.58
N LYS A 240 5.20 5.70 3.88
CA LYS A 240 6.44 6.06 3.22
C LYS A 240 7.28 4.82 3.02
N ASN A 241 7.59 4.46 1.78
CA ASN A 241 8.37 3.26 1.47
C ASN A 241 7.82 1.98 2.15
N ASN A 242 6.52 1.71 2.00
CA ASN A 242 5.82 0.54 2.56
C ASN A 242 5.58 0.51 4.08
N VAL A 243 6.04 1.50 4.85
CA VAL A 243 5.81 1.55 6.31
C VAL A 243 4.89 2.69 6.71
N TYR A 244 4.19 2.55 7.83
CA TYR A 244 3.41 3.63 8.42
C TYR A 244 4.33 4.81 8.76
N ASN A 245 3.89 6.01 8.40
CA ASN A 245 4.64 7.24 8.59
C ASN A 245 3.65 8.40 8.79
N GLY A 246 4.08 9.52 9.36
CA GLY A 246 3.20 10.68 9.51
C GLY A 246 2.02 10.40 10.46
N HIS A 247 0.86 10.99 10.22
CA HIS A 247 -0.31 10.77 11.06
C HIS A 247 -1.16 9.59 10.57
N GLY A 248 -1.69 8.82 11.51
CA GLY A 248 -2.59 7.71 11.19
C GLY A 248 -3.46 7.28 12.37
N CYS A 249 -4.44 6.44 12.03
CA CYS A 249 -5.33 5.77 12.95
C CYS A 249 -5.20 4.25 12.75
N TYR A 250 -4.79 3.54 13.80
CA TYR A 250 -4.67 2.09 13.83
C TYR A 250 -5.70 1.51 14.79
N THR A 251 -6.56 0.64 14.28
CA THR A 251 -7.46 -0.20 15.08
C THR A 251 -6.91 -1.62 15.07
N ASN A 252 -6.58 -2.18 16.24
CA ASN A 252 -6.13 -3.56 16.32
C ASN A 252 -7.34 -4.54 16.32
N GLU A 253 -7.05 -5.84 16.20
CA GLU A 253 -8.04 -6.92 16.24
C GLU A 253 -8.86 -6.96 17.55
N ASN A 254 -8.29 -6.45 18.65
CA ASN A 254 -8.97 -6.38 19.94
C ASN A 254 -9.95 -5.20 20.01
N GLY A 255 -9.91 -4.25 19.08
CA GLY A 255 -10.74 -3.05 19.06
C GLY A 255 -10.14 -1.85 19.78
N ASP A 256 -8.88 -1.91 20.19
CA ASP A 256 -8.14 -0.74 20.65
C ASP A 256 -7.80 0.16 19.46
N ILE A 257 -7.90 1.47 19.67
CA ILE A 257 -7.74 2.49 18.63
C ILE A 257 -6.60 3.42 19.05
N TYR A 258 -5.53 3.45 18.26
CA TYR A 258 -4.50 4.48 18.36
C TYR A 258 -4.68 5.50 17.25
N GLU A 259 -4.69 6.78 17.60
CA GLU A 259 -4.67 7.90 16.67
C GLU A 259 -3.51 8.83 17.04
N GLY A 260 -2.55 9.00 16.12
CA GLY A 260 -1.35 9.78 16.42
C GLY A 260 -0.28 9.69 15.34
N GLU A 261 0.93 10.08 15.71
CA GLU A 261 2.10 10.04 14.85
C GLU A 261 2.70 8.62 14.76
N PHE A 262 3.23 8.29 13.57
CA PHE A 262 3.94 7.07 13.24
C PHE A 262 5.29 7.40 12.58
N LYS A 263 6.32 6.64 12.93
CA LYS A 263 7.63 6.71 12.27
C LYS A 263 8.25 5.33 12.17
N TYR A 264 8.62 4.93 10.95
CA TYR A 264 9.17 3.60 10.65
C TYR A 264 8.26 2.45 11.10
N GLY A 265 6.93 2.64 11.06
CA GLY A 265 5.97 1.64 11.52
C GLY A 265 5.56 1.74 12.99
N TYR A 266 6.35 2.42 13.83
CA TYR A 266 6.11 2.52 15.28
C TYR A 266 5.33 3.78 15.65
N LYS A 267 4.50 3.71 16.68
CA LYS A 267 3.88 4.88 17.32
C LYS A 267 5.00 5.76 17.88
N LYS A 268 4.93 7.05 17.60
CA LYS A 268 5.93 8.03 18.02
C LYS A 268 5.26 9.37 18.26
N GLY A 269 5.85 10.24 19.08
CA GLY A 269 5.32 11.58 19.30
C GLY A 269 3.95 11.54 19.99
N TYR A 270 3.18 12.61 19.90
CA TYR A 270 1.90 12.68 20.60
C TYR A 270 0.84 11.77 19.93
N GLY A 271 0.08 11.05 20.75
CA GLY A 271 -1.01 10.21 20.30
C GLY A 271 -2.08 9.96 21.37
N VAL A 272 -3.20 9.39 20.92
CA VAL A 272 -4.33 8.98 21.75
C VAL A 272 -4.58 7.50 21.54
N LEU A 273 -4.43 6.70 22.59
CA LEU A 273 -4.77 5.28 22.60
C LEU A 273 -6.05 5.08 23.40
N LYS A 274 -7.12 4.64 22.75
CA LYS A 274 -8.38 4.25 23.35
C LYS A 274 -8.44 2.73 23.41
N PHE A 275 -8.51 2.18 24.60
CA PHE A 275 -8.65 0.74 24.81
C PHE A 275 -10.11 0.33 24.70
N LYS A 276 -10.37 -0.91 24.27
CA LYS A 276 -11.74 -1.46 24.20
C LYS A 276 -12.46 -1.46 25.56
N ASN A 277 -11.71 -1.56 26.66
CA ASN A 277 -12.26 -1.52 28.03
C ASN A 277 -12.76 -0.11 28.44
N GLY A 278 -12.57 0.92 27.61
CA GLY A 278 -12.95 2.31 27.84
C GLY A 278 -11.84 3.18 28.42
N GLU A 279 -10.68 2.61 28.75
CA GLU A 279 -9.52 3.38 29.21
C GLU A 279 -8.90 4.17 28.06
N ILE A 280 -8.26 5.29 28.40
CA ILE A 280 -7.67 6.19 27.40
C ILE A 280 -6.31 6.63 27.89
N TYR A 281 -5.29 6.54 27.04
CA TYR A 281 -4.05 7.25 27.21
C TYR A 281 -3.94 8.38 26.18
N LYS A 282 -3.48 9.56 26.62
CA LYS A 282 -3.15 10.70 25.76
C LYS A 282 -1.78 11.20 26.14
N GLY A 283 -0.82 11.19 25.24
CA GLY A 283 0.55 11.60 25.58
C GLY A 283 1.55 11.21 24.52
N ASP A 284 2.83 11.38 24.86
CA ASP A 284 3.91 11.03 23.96
C ASP A 284 4.14 9.51 23.89
N PHE A 285 4.51 9.05 22.70
CA PHE A 285 4.91 7.68 22.42
C PHE A 285 6.34 7.65 21.92
N LYS A 286 7.05 6.59 22.28
CA LYS A 286 8.37 6.27 21.74
C LYS A 286 8.43 4.77 21.50
N ASP A 287 8.53 4.40 20.23
CA ASP A 287 8.72 3.01 19.79
C ASP A 287 7.63 2.10 20.39
N ASP A 288 6.36 2.51 20.20
CA ASP A 288 5.12 1.89 20.72
C ASP A 288 4.83 2.01 22.22
N LEU A 289 5.77 2.52 23.03
CA LEU A 289 5.61 2.67 24.47
C LEU A 289 5.17 4.09 24.87
N PHE A 290 4.41 4.21 25.96
CA PHE A 290 4.16 5.51 26.60
C PHE A 290 5.48 6.15 27.03
N HIS A 291 5.63 7.43 26.77
CA HIS A 291 6.84 8.18 27.04
C HIS A 291 6.52 9.65 27.34
N GLY A 292 7.52 10.41 27.79
CA GLY A 292 7.39 11.85 27.96
C GLY A 292 6.21 12.21 28.87
N LYS A 293 5.43 13.22 28.47
CA LYS A 293 4.26 13.65 29.23
C LYS A 293 3.02 12.92 28.75
N GLY A 294 2.17 12.48 29.67
CA GLY A 294 0.89 11.86 29.31
C GLY A 294 -0.15 11.88 30.42
N ALA A 295 -1.39 11.61 30.02
CA ALA A 295 -2.55 11.46 30.87
C ALA A 295 -3.22 10.11 30.60
N TYR A 296 -3.39 9.29 31.65
CA TYR A 296 -4.11 8.02 31.61
C TYR A 296 -5.45 8.18 32.33
N PHE A 297 -6.53 7.89 31.63
CA PHE A 297 -7.91 7.91 32.11
C PHE A 297 -8.35 6.47 32.34
N TYR A 298 -8.44 6.09 33.61
CA TYR A 298 -8.81 4.74 34.02
C TYR A 298 -10.32 4.53 33.94
N ARG A 299 -10.74 3.26 33.91
CA ARG A 299 -12.15 2.88 33.85
C ARG A 299 -12.95 3.33 35.07
N ASP A 300 -12.32 3.37 36.24
CA ASP A 300 -12.92 3.86 37.49
C ASP A 300 -13.01 5.40 37.56
N LYS A 301 -12.75 6.09 36.44
CA LYS A 301 -12.68 7.55 36.30
C LYS A 301 -11.53 8.21 37.05
N SER A 302 -10.63 7.43 37.65
CA SER A 302 -9.37 8.00 38.12
C SER A 302 -8.51 8.43 36.93
N ILE A 303 -7.62 9.39 37.19
CA ILE A 303 -6.77 10.00 36.17
C ILE A 303 -5.36 10.08 36.72
N TYR A 304 -4.38 9.62 35.96
CA TYR A 304 -2.97 9.96 36.19
C TYR A 304 -2.51 10.95 35.12
N GLU A 305 -1.79 12.00 35.51
CA GLU A 305 -1.16 12.99 34.63
C GLU A 305 0.30 13.16 35.06
N GLY A 306 1.27 12.83 34.22
CA GLY A 306 2.68 12.90 34.62
C GLY A 306 3.67 12.39 33.58
N ASP A 307 4.89 12.12 34.04
CA ASP A 307 5.96 11.58 33.20
C ASP A 307 5.83 10.06 33.01
N TYR A 308 6.27 9.59 31.85
CA TYR A 308 6.39 8.19 31.46
C TYR A 308 7.75 7.88 30.85
N GLU A 309 8.28 6.71 31.20
CA GLU A 309 9.48 6.15 30.60
C GLU A 309 9.29 4.66 30.33
N ASN A 310 9.49 4.24 29.08
CA ASN A 310 9.35 2.86 28.64
C ASN A 310 8.01 2.21 29.06
N GLY A 311 6.91 2.96 28.96
CA GLY A 311 5.57 2.48 29.31
C GLY A 311 5.17 2.64 30.78
N LEU A 312 6.10 2.99 31.67
CA LEU A 312 5.87 3.07 33.11
C LEU A 312 5.81 4.53 33.58
N ARG A 313 4.98 4.82 34.58
CA ARG A 313 4.97 6.12 35.24
C ARG A 313 6.29 6.37 35.97
N CYS A 314 6.83 7.57 35.80
CA CYS A 314 8.06 8.02 36.44
C CYS A 314 7.98 9.52 36.76
N GLY A 315 9.05 10.10 37.30
CA GLY A 315 9.19 11.55 37.45
C GLY A 315 8.12 12.14 38.38
N VAL A 316 7.61 13.32 38.04
CA VAL A 316 6.57 13.99 38.84
C VAL A 316 5.22 13.82 38.16
N GLY A 317 4.22 13.38 38.92
CA GLY A 317 2.89 13.12 38.40
C GLY A 317 1.79 13.33 39.43
N ALA A 318 0.57 13.57 38.93
CA ALA A 318 -0.63 13.72 39.71
C ALA A 318 -1.58 12.54 39.45
N PHE A 319 -2.05 11.89 40.51
CA PHE A 319 -3.12 10.89 40.44
C PHE A 319 -4.37 11.42 41.13
N THR A 320 -5.49 11.46 40.43
CA THR A 320 -6.77 11.95 40.96
C THR A 320 -7.79 10.83 40.93
N CYS A 321 -8.42 10.56 42.06
CA CYS A 321 -9.54 9.63 42.19
C CYS A 321 -10.71 10.28 42.93
N ASP A 322 -11.72 9.49 43.27
CA ASP A 322 -12.91 9.91 44.02
C ASP A 322 -12.63 10.31 45.47
N ILE A 323 -11.46 9.94 46.01
CA ILE A 323 -11.11 10.11 47.44
C ILE A 323 -10.07 11.22 47.64
N TYR A 324 -9.12 11.33 46.73
CA TYR A 324 -7.99 12.25 46.90
C TYR A 324 -7.37 12.62 45.54
N ARG A 325 -6.56 13.69 45.55
CA ARG A 325 -5.57 13.98 44.51
C ARG A 325 -4.18 13.85 45.12
N TYR A 326 -3.35 12.96 44.61
CA TYR A 326 -1.94 12.83 44.99
C TYR A 326 -1.08 13.55 43.97
N ILE A 327 -0.11 14.35 44.40
CA ILE A 327 0.91 14.95 43.55
C ILE A 327 2.28 14.62 44.16
N GLY A 328 3.17 13.98 43.41
CA GLY A 328 4.47 13.58 43.94
C GLY A 328 5.34 12.85 42.92
N GLU A 329 6.41 12.27 43.42
CA GLU A 329 7.35 11.48 42.63
C GLU A 329 6.83 10.06 42.35
N TRP A 330 7.19 9.54 41.18
CA TRP A 330 6.82 8.21 40.70
C TRP A 330 8.06 7.50 40.17
N LYS A 331 8.12 6.18 40.38
CA LYS A 331 9.19 5.32 39.88
C LYS A 331 8.64 3.94 39.55
N GLY A 332 8.63 3.59 38.26
CA GLY A 332 8.22 2.26 37.81
C GLY A 332 6.78 1.93 38.20
N ASP A 333 5.85 2.84 37.91
CA ASP A 333 4.42 2.74 38.29
C ASP A 333 4.08 2.82 39.78
N CYS A 334 5.06 2.98 40.67
CA CYS A 334 4.82 3.19 42.09
C CYS A 334 5.02 4.65 42.49
N LYS A 335 4.25 5.12 43.48
CA LYS A 335 4.54 6.37 44.19
C LYS A 335 5.86 6.20 44.94
N TYR A 336 6.71 7.21 44.88
CA TYR A 336 8.04 7.17 45.46
C TYR A 336 8.39 8.55 46.01
N GLY A 337 9.37 8.63 46.90
CA GLY A 337 9.92 9.91 47.37
C GLY A 337 8.86 10.83 47.96
N VAL A 338 9.01 12.13 47.71
CA VAL A 338 8.13 13.16 48.30
C VAL A 338 6.83 13.28 47.52
N GLY A 339 5.71 13.40 48.23
CA GLY A 339 4.42 13.73 47.64
C GLY A 339 3.43 14.32 48.63
N THR A 340 2.28 14.74 48.11
CA THR A 340 1.20 15.32 48.90
C THR A 340 -0.13 14.76 48.43
N TYR A 341 -0.90 14.22 49.37
CA TYR A 341 -2.32 13.94 49.17
C TYR A 341 -3.14 15.19 49.52
N TYR A 342 -4.02 15.58 48.62
CA TYR A 342 -5.05 16.58 48.81
C TYR A 342 -6.38 15.86 48.99
N LEU A 343 -6.99 16.02 50.16
CA LEU A 343 -8.19 15.29 50.57
C LEU A 343 -9.46 16.12 50.34
N LEU A 344 -10.62 15.45 50.29
CA LEU A 344 -11.92 16.09 50.07
C LEU A 344 -12.29 17.14 51.14
N ASP A 345 -11.79 16.98 52.36
CA ASP A 345 -12.03 17.89 53.47
C ASP A 345 -11.04 19.06 53.54
N LYS A 346 -10.33 19.33 52.43
CA LYS A 346 -9.27 20.34 52.26
C LYS A 346 -8.02 20.09 53.11
N ALA A 347 -7.92 18.97 53.82
CA ALA A 347 -6.68 18.60 54.48
C ALA A 347 -5.63 18.19 53.44
N LYS A 348 -4.37 18.39 53.81
CA LYS A 348 -3.20 17.91 53.07
C LYS A 348 -2.50 16.85 53.89
N PHE A 349 -1.94 15.85 53.22
CA PHE A 349 -1.10 14.85 53.85
C PHE A 349 0.19 14.75 53.06
N GLU A 350 1.23 15.42 53.57
CA GLU A 350 2.57 15.42 53.00
C GLU A 350 3.28 14.14 53.42
N VAL A 351 3.95 13.45 52.49
CA VAL A 351 4.48 12.11 52.70
C VAL A 351 5.84 11.92 52.05
N ASN A 352 6.63 11.00 52.59
CA ASN A 352 7.78 10.38 51.94
C ASN A 352 7.55 8.86 51.80
N ILE A 353 7.45 8.37 50.57
CA ILE A 353 7.08 6.99 50.24
C ILE A 353 8.29 6.21 49.75
N LYS A 354 8.49 5.01 50.30
CA LYS A 354 9.45 4.03 49.80
C LYS A 354 8.86 2.64 49.87
N ASP A 355 8.95 1.87 48.78
CA ASP A 355 8.48 0.48 48.71
C ASP A 355 7.01 0.31 49.15
N ASN A 356 6.14 1.24 48.73
CA ASN A 356 4.72 1.34 49.13
C ASN A 356 4.48 1.57 50.64
N ILE A 357 5.48 2.06 51.37
CA ILE A 357 5.36 2.45 52.78
C ILE A 357 5.55 3.97 52.88
N ILE A 358 4.61 4.66 53.52
CA ILE A 358 4.78 6.05 53.95
C ILE A 358 5.70 6.03 55.17
N THR A 359 6.98 6.27 54.94
CA THR A 359 8.03 6.27 55.98
C THR A 359 7.89 7.45 56.94
N GLN A 360 7.42 8.59 56.42
CA GLN A 360 7.15 9.80 57.17
C GLN A 360 5.96 10.51 56.53
N GLY A 361 5.04 11.02 57.33
CA GLY A 361 3.96 11.87 56.85
C GLY A 361 3.49 12.90 57.87
N THR A 362 2.98 14.03 57.37
CA THR A 362 2.44 15.14 58.15
C THR A 362 1.04 15.48 57.64
N TYR A 363 0.04 15.25 58.47
CA TYR A 363 -1.35 15.60 58.20
C TYR A 363 -1.63 17.03 58.66
N ILE A 364 -2.05 17.86 57.71
CA ILE A 364 -2.23 19.31 57.87
C ILE A 364 -3.68 19.65 57.58
N LYS A 365 -4.36 20.29 58.54
CA LYS A 365 -5.74 20.75 58.40
C LYS A 365 -5.88 22.15 59.00
N GLU A 366 -6.58 23.03 58.31
CA GLU A 366 -6.77 24.41 58.76
C GLU A 366 -7.26 24.47 60.21
N ASN A 367 -6.63 25.34 61.01
CA ASN A 367 -6.93 25.57 62.43
C ASN A 367 -6.80 24.33 63.34
N LYS A 368 -5.95 23.37 62.96
CA LYS A 368 -5.57 22.23 63.81
C LYS A 368 -4.04 22.09 63.85
N GLU A 369 -3.55 21.46 64.90
CA GLU A 369 -2.13 21.08 64.97
C GLU A 369 -1.80 20.02 63.91
N ASP A 370 -0.60 20.12 63.35
CA ASP A 370 -0.08 19.15 62.40
C ASP A 370 0.18 17.81 63.08
N ILE A 371 -0.27 16.72 62.47
CA ILE A 371 -0.15 15.38 63.06
C ILE A 371 0.84 14.55 62.27
N LYS A 372 1.90 14.06 62.94
CA LYS A 372 2.96 13.26 62.34
C LYS A 372 2.65 11.78 62.44
N VAL A 373 2.82 11.07 61.33
CA VAL A 373 2.65 9.62 61.22
C VAL A 373 3.83 8.98 60.50
N LYS A 374 4.08 7.70 60.73
CA LYS A 374 5.16 6.91 60.12
C LYS A 374 4.69 5.47 59.89
N ASP A 375 5.41 4.77 59.03
CA ASP A 375 5.29 3.33 58.77
C ASP A 375 3.88 2.87 58.38
N ILE A 376 3.20 3.65 57.52
CA ILE A 376 1.89 3.28 56.96
C ILE A 376 2.09 2.54 55.64
N ASP A 377 1.75 1.26 55.61
CA ASP A 377 1.76 0.42 54.41
C ASP A 377 0.54 0.70 53.53
N ILE A 378 0.76 1.23 52.31
CA ILE A 378 -0.27 1.56 51.32
C ILE A 378 -0.37 0.52 50.18
N SER A 379 0.26 -0.65 50.31
CA SER A 379 0.34 -1.66 49.25
C SER A 379 -0.98 -2.38 48.93
N LYS A 380 -1.90 -2.50 49.90
CA LYS A 380 -3.13 -3.32 49.77
C LYS A 380 -4.38 -2.54 49.39
N ASP A 381 -4.71 -1.50 50.14
CA ASP A 381 -5.88 -0.66 49.88
C ASP A 381 -5.60 0.79 50.27
N GLU A 382 -4.78 1.45 49.47
CA GLU A 382 -4.47 2.86 49.65
C GLU A 382 -5.73 3.72 49.77
N LYS A 383 -6.78 3.44 48.98
CA LYS A 383 -8.02 4.20 48.99
C LYS A 383 -8.71 4.12 50.34
N GLU A 384 -8.80 2.93 50.94
CA GLU A 384 -9.37 2.74 52.28
C GLU A 384 -8.51 3.39 53.38
N ILE A 385 -7.19 3.24 53.31
CA ILE A 385 -6.25 3.81 54.28
C ILE A 385 -6.37 5.34 54.29
N ILE A 386 -6.33 5.98 53.11
CA ILE A 386 -6.44 7.43 53.00
C ILE A 386 -7.84 7.92 53.39
N ARG A 387 -8.91 7.17 53.10
CA ARG A 387 -10.28 7.51 53.55
C ARG A 387 -10.40 7.48 55.09
N ASN A 388 -9.74 6.53 55.74
CA ASN A 388 -9.78 6.36 57.19
C ASN A 388 -8.67 7.12 57.94
N LEU A 389 -7.82 7.90 57.25
CA LEU A 389 -6.67 8.60 57.84
C LEU A 389 -7.07 9.44 59.07
N SER A 390 -8.19 10.17 58.99
CA SER A 390 -8.69 10.98 60.11
C SER A 390 -9.13 10.19 61.35
N LYS A 391 -9.40 8.88 61.21
CA LYS A 391 -9.66 7.96 62.32
C LYS A 391 -8.39 7.31 62.84
N ILE A 392 -7.43 7.01 61.96
CA ILE A 392 -6.13 6.41 62.30
C ILE A 392 -5.27 7.39 63.11
N ILE A 393 -5.45 8.69 62.86
CA ILE A 393 -4.63 9.77 63.41
C ILE A 393 -5.17 10.31 64.76
N LYS A 394 -6.36 9.86 65.20
CA LYS A 394 -6.88 10.13 66.55
C LYS A 394 -6.34 9.13 67.56
#